data_AF-A0A661KXG7-F1
#
_entry.id   AF-A0A661KXG7-F1
#
_cell.length_a   1.000
_cell.length_b   1.000
_cell.length_c   1.000
_cell.angle_alpha   90.00
_cell.angle_beta   90.00
_cell.angle_gamma   90.00
#
_symmetry.space_group_name_H-M   'P 1'
#
loop_
_entity.id
_entity.type
_entity.pdbx_description
1 polymer ?
#
loop_
_entity_poly.entity_id
_entity_poly.type
_entity_poly.pdbx_seq_one_letter_code
_entity_poly.pdbx_strand_id
1 'polypeptide(L)'
;MRSTGNFLFTSESVTEGHPDKIADQISDHILDKFLEQDPYSRVACETLVTTGLAMIAGEITSDAYISFPEVVRSTIKDIGYNNSVMGFDWETCAVISSID
;
A
#
# COMPACT_ATOMS: atom_id res chain seq x y z
N MET A 1 23.03 -29.84 -31.86
CA MET A 1 23.52 -28.98 -30.76
C MET A 1 23.21 -27.54 -31.16
N ARG A 2 22.12 -26.95 -30.67
CA ARG A 2 21.71 -25.58 -31.07
C ARG A 2 22.67 -24.58 -30.42
N SER A 3 23.18 -23.65 -31.23
CA SER A 3 24.03 -22.54 -30.80
C SER A 3 23.34 -21.75 -29.69
N THR A 4 23.93 -21.75 -28.49
CA THR A 4 23.59 -20.83 -27.40
C THR A 4 24.24 -19.49 -27.71
N GLY A 5 23.55 -18.66 -28.50
CA GLY A 5 23.96 -17.27 -28.69
C GLY A 5 23.80 -16.47 -27.40
N ASN A 6 24.72 -15.55 -27.13
CA ASN A 6 24.56 -14.56 -26.06
C ASN A 6 23.27 -13.76 -26.31
N PHE A 7 22.43 -13.58 -25.30
CA PHE A 7 21.25 -12.73 -25.35
C PHE A 7 21.32 -11.68 -24.23
N LEU A 8 20.73 -10.51 -24.46
CA LEU A 8 20.63 -9.45 -23.48
C LEU A 8 19.24 -9.49 -22.82
N PHE A 9 19.22 -9.39 -21.50
CA PHE A 9 18.01 -9.31 -20.68
C PHE A 9 18.22 -8.22 -19.63
N THR A 10 17.19 -7.40 -19.43
CA THR A 10 17.19 -6.32 -18.44
C THR A 10 15.95 -6.45 -17.56
N SER A 11 16.12 -6.17 -16.28
CA SER A 11 15.06 -6.07 -15.28
C SER A 11 15.34 -4.85 -14.40
N GLU A 12 14.30 -4.30 -13.80
CA GLU A 12 14.36 -3.17 -12.88
C GLU A 12 13.62 -3.49 -11.58
N SER A 13 13.85 -2.67 -10.56
CA SER A 13 13.14 -2.68 -9.30
C SER A 13 13.02 -1.25 -8.80
N VAL A 14 12.03 -1.00 -7.97
CA VAL A 14 11.84 0.28 -7.28
C VAL A 14 11.99 0.08 -5.78
N THR A 15 12.18 1.17 -5.05
CA THR A 15 12.27 1.15 -3.58
C THR A 15 10.87 1.10 -2.95
N GLU A 16 10.81 0.82 -1.66
CA GLU A 16 9.58 0.87 -0.86
C GLU A 16 8.89 2.25 -0.88
N GLY A 17 9.65 3.32 -1.09
CA GLY A 17 9.13 4.68 -1.21
C GLY A 17 8.62 5.05 -2.60
N HIS A 18 8.68 4.14 -3.59
CA HIS A 18 8.02 4.39 -4.87
C HIS A 18 6.50 4.45 -4.65
N PRO A 19 5.76 5.44 -5.17
CA PRO A 19 4.34 5.62 -4.89
C PRO A 19 3.51 4.35 -5.15
N ASP A 20 3.79 3.63 -6.24
CA ASP A 20 3.13 2.35 -6.52
C ASP A 20 3.40 1.31 -5.41
N LYS A 21 4.62 1.26 -4.87
CA LYS A 21 4.96 0.37 -3.74
C LYS A 21 4.43 0.84 -2.40
N ILE A 22 4.20 2.14 -2.22
CA ILE A 22 3.47 2.64 -1.05
C ILE A 22 2.01 2.17 -1.10
N ALA A 23 1.37 2.29 -2.27
CA ALA A 23 0.00 1.80 -2.48
C ALA A 23 -0.12 0.29 -2.23
N ASP A 24 0.77 -0.51 -2.83
CA ASP A 24 0.84 -1.96 -2.59
C ASP A 24 0.95 -2.28 -1.09
N GLN A 25 1.91 -1.65 -0.40
CA GLN A 25 2.14 -1.90 1.03
C GLN A 25 0.95 -1.49 1.89
N ILE A 26 0.30 -0.35 1.62
CA ILE A 26 -0.90 0.05 2.37
C ILE A 26 -2.02 -0.97 2.20
N SER A 27 -2.29 -1.41 0.96
CA SER A 27 -3.31 -2.41 0.67
C SER A 27 -3.02 -3.74 1.40
N ASP A 28 -1.76 -4.20 1.37
CA ASP A 28 -1.34 -5.43 2.05
C ASP A 28 -1.42 -5.31 3.58
N HIS A 29 -1.02 -4.19 4.18
CA HIS A 29 -1.12 -4.00 5.63
C HIS A 29 -2.58 -3.91 6.11
N ILE A 30 -3.49 -3.38 5.29
CA ILE A 30 -4.93 -3.42 5.58
C ILE A 30 -5.42 -4.86 5.55
N LEU A 31 -5.06 -5.65 4.53
CA LEU A 31 -5.37 -7.08 4.47
C LEU A 31 -4.86 -7.83 5.71
N ASP A 32 -3.61 -7.61 6.11
CA ASP A 32 -3.00 -8.24 7.28
C ASP A 32 -3.82 -7.95 8.55
N LYS A 33 -4.23 -6.69 8.75
CA LYS A 33 -5.00 -6.28 9.91
C LYS A 33 -6.38 -6.94 9.97
N PHE A 34 -7.03 -7.13 8.82
CA PHE A 34 -8.26 -7.92 8.74
C PHE A 34 -8.01 -9.38 9.09
N LEU A 35 -7.02 -10.04 8.46
CA LEU A 35 -6.73 -11.45 8.68
C LEU A 35 -6.24 -11.77 10.11
N GLU A 36 -5.59 -10.81 10.78
CA GLU A 36 -5.21 -10.90 12.20
C GLU A 36 -6.43 -11.05 13.13
N GLN A 37 -7.55 -10.41 12.80
CA GLN A 37 -8.77 -10.40 13.63
C GLN A 37 -9.81 -11.41 13.14
N ASP A 38 -9.92 -11.62 11.84
CA ASP A 38 -10.85 -12.51 11.17
C ASP A 38 -10.13 -13.28 10.05
N PRO A 39 -9.69 -14.53 10.30
CA PRO A 39 -8.98 -15.32 9.30
C PRO A 39 -9.78 -15.65 8.02
N TYR A 40 -11.10 -15.38 8.01
CA TYR A 40 -11.98 -15.62 6.88
C TYR A 40 -12.36 -14.33 6.12
N SER A 41 -11.75 -13.18 6.47
CA SER A 41 -11.97 -11.93 5.75
C SER A 41 -11.73 -12.09 4.25
N ARG A 42 -12.59 -11.46 3.45
CA ARG A 42 -12.38 -11.28 2.01
C ARG A 42 -12.12 -9.79 1.77
N VAL A 43 -10.92 -9.47 1.34
CA VAL A 43 -10.45 -8.08 1.20
C VAL A 43 -9.97 -7.87 -0.23
N ALA A 44 -10.67 -7.01 -0.95
CA ALA A 44 -10.23 -6.43 -2.22
C ALA A 44 -9.96 -4.94 -1.96
N CYS A 45 -8.78 -4.64 -1.38
CA CYS A 45 -8.40 -3.29 -0.99
C CYS A 45 -7.49 -2.65 -2.04
N GLU A 46 -7.95 -1.58 -2.66
CA GLU A 46 -7.22 -0.78 -3.62
C GLU A 46 -6.76 0.53 -2.99
N THR A 47 -5.50 0.90 -3.21
CA THR A 47 -4.94 2.15 -2.69
C THR A 47 -4.48 3.04 -3.82
N LEU A 48 -4.95 4.30 -3.82
CA LEU A 48 -4.41 5.36 -4.65
C LEU A 48 -3.66 6.34 -3.75
N VAL A 49 -2.40 6.61 -4.09
CA VAL A 49 -1.59 7.65 -3.43
C VAL A 49 -1.27 8.78 -4.40
N THR A 50 -1.38 10.00 -3.91
CA THR A 50 -0.95 11.22 -4.62
C THR A 50 -0.57 12.29 -3.60
N THR A 51 -0.20 13.49 -4.06
CA THR A 51 0.28 14.57 -3.20
C THR A 51 -0.71 14.87 -2.07
N GLY A 52 -0.30 14.55 -0.83
CA GLY A 52 -1.08 14.79 0.37
C GLY A 52 -2.35 13.94 0.52
N LEU A 53 -2.52 12.87 -0.26
CA LEU A 53 -3.71 12.02 -0.21
C LEU A 53 -3.36 10.53 -0.32
N ALA A 54 -3.95 9.73 0.56
CA ALA A 54 -4.14 8.30 0.41
C ALA A 54 -5.64 8.00 0.35
N MET A 55 -6.10 7.41 -0.75
CA MET A 55 -7.48 6.97 -0.95
C MET A 55 -7.53 5.44 -0.92
N ILE A 56 -8.38 4.91 -0.05
CA ILE A 56 -8.65 3.50 0.12
C ILE A 56 -10.02 3.19 -0.49
N ALA A 57 -10.08 2.21 -1.39
CA ALA A 57 -11.30 1.83 -2.09
C ALA A 57 -11.39 0.30 -2.29
N GLY A 58 -12.56 -0.18 -2.70
CA GLY A 58 -12.81 -1.59 -2.98
C GLY A 58 -13.81 -2.22 -2.01
N GLU A 59 -13.76 -3.53 -1.88
CA GLU A 59 -14.80 -4.33 -1.21
C GLU A 59 -14.22 -5.18 -0.08
N ILE A 60 -14.84 -5.10 1.09
CA ILE A 60 -14.38 -5.84 2.27
C ILE A 60 -15.54 -6.56 2.96
N THR A 61 -15.49 -7.89 2.98
CA THR A 61 -16.37 -8.70 3.84
C THR A 61 -15.59 -9.24 5.02
N SER A 62 -15.88 -8.76 6.23
CA SER A 62 -15.29 -9.28 7.47
C SER A 62 -16.09 -8.86 8.70
N ASP A 63 -15.95 -9.62 9.79
CA ASP A 63 -16.46 -9.23 11.12
C ASP A 63 -15.46 -8.33 11.90
N ALA A 64 -14.25 -8.12 11.37
CA ALA A 64 -13.22 -7.31 12.01
C ALA A 64 -13.45 -5.80 11.85
N TYR A 65 -12.93 -5.02 12.80
CA TYR A 65 -12.97 -3.55 12.75
C TYR A 65 -11.55 -2.98 12.70
N ILE A 66 -11.22 -2.31 11.59
CA ILE A 66 -9.89 -1.75 11.33
C ILE A 66 -9.98 -0.23 11.17
N SER A 67 -9.07 0.50 11.83
CA SER A 67 -8.90 1.94 11.64
C SER A 67 -7.99 2.21 10.45
N PHE A 68 -8.55 2.48 9.26
CA PHE A 68 -7.73 2.76 8.05
C PHE A 68 -6.76 3.93 8.22
N PRO A 69 -7.16 5.07 8.83
CA PRO A 69 -6.22 6.18 9.03
C PRO A 69 -5.00 5.77 9.86
N GLU A 70 -5.16 4.90 10.87
CA GLU A 70 -4.02 4.43 11.67
C GLU A 70 -3.10 3.54 10.85
N VAL A 71 -3.64 2.54 10.15
CA VAL A 71 -2.86 1.61 9.32
C VAL A 71 -2.09 2.39 8.25
N VAL A 72 -2.79 3.21 7.46
CA VAL A 72 -2.19 4.04 6.40
C VAL A 72 -1.06 4.92 6.94
N ARG A 73 -1.29 5.63 8.05
CA ARG A 73 -0.28 6.51 8.62
C ARG A 73 0.92 5.75 9.18
N SER A 74 0.69 4.60 9.82
CA SER A 74 1.79 3.75 10.30
C SER A 74 2.65 3.23 9.15
N THR A 75 2.03 2.73 8.08
CA THR A 75 2.74 2.25 6.89
C THR A 75 3.57 3.37 6.24
N ILE A 76 2.99 4.56 6.03
CA ILE A 76 3.72 5.71 5.44
C ILE A 76 4.89 6.15 6.33
N LYS A 77 4.69 6.12 7.65
CA LYS A 77 5.73 6.44 8.64
C LYS A 77 6.89 5.44 8.60
N ASP A 78 6.58 4.15 8.51
CA ASP A 78 7.58 3.07 8.48
C ASP A 78 8.42 3.11 7.19
N ILE A 79 7.81 3.49 6.07
CA ILE A 79 8.52 3.78 4.79
C ILE A 79 9.44 5.00 4.90
N GLY A 80 9.17 5.93 5.83
CA GLY A 80 10.04 7.06 6.14
C GLY A 80 9.56 8.44 5.67
N TYR A 81 8.33 8.57 5.17
CA TYR A 81 7.76 9.86 4.78
C TYR A 81 7.26 10.66 5.99
N ASN A 82 8.18 11.39 6.65
CA ASN A 82 7.97 12.05 7.95
C ASN A 82 8.09 13.58 7.92
N ASN A 83 8.15 14.19 6.73
CA ASN A 83 8.27 15.62 6.59
C ASN A 83 7.63 16.07 5.28
N SER A 84 6.74 17.06 5.35
CA SER A 84 6.06 17.66 4.19
C SER A 84 7.00 18.16 3.08
N VAL A 85 8.26 18.50 3.39
CA VAL A 85 9.29 18.87 2.38
C VAL A 85 9.62 17.71 1.42
N MET A 86 9.36 16.46 1.82
CA MET A 86 9.54 15.27 0.99
C MET A 86 8.42 15.08 -0.05
N GLY A 87 7.41 15.96 -0.07
CA GLY A 87 6.24 15.89 -0.95
C GLY A 87 5.12 14.97 -0.45
N PHE A 88 5.36 14.21 0.62
CA PHE A 88 4.40 13.34 1.28
C PHE A 88 4.78 13.17 2.77
N ASP A 89 3.79 13.06 3.65
CA ASP A 89 4.00 13.12 5.09
C ASP A 89 2.87 12.39 5.84
N TRP A 90 3.25 11.38 6.63
CA TRP A 90 2.32 10.53 7.37
C TRP A 90 1.46 11.31 8.37
N GLU A 91 1.92 12.45 8.88
CA GLU A 91 1.17 13.22 9.89
C GLU A 91 0.09 14.11 9.24
N THR A 92 0.38 14.63 8.04
CA THR A 92 -0.45 15.67 7.41
C THR A 92 -1.26 15.20 6.20
N CYS A 93 -0.97 14.02 5.64
CA CYS A 93 -1.74 13.50 4.50
C CYS A 93 -3.22 13.25 4.86
N ALA A 94 -4.11 13.51 3.92
CA ALA A 94 -5.51 13.11 3.99
C ALA A 94 -5.63 11.60 3.78
N VAL A 95 -6.49 10.96 4.57
CA VAL A 95 -6.88 9.55 4.36
C VAL A 95 -8.37 9.53 4.09
N ILE A 96 -8.77 9.05 2.91
CA ILE A 96 -10.16 8.96 2.46
C ILE A 96 -10.47 7.50 2.19
N SER A 97 -11.60 7.01 2.68
CA SER A 97 -12.04 5.63 2.46
C SER A 97 -13.40 5.60 1.76
N SER A 98 -13.52 4.73 0.75
CA SER A 98 -14.75 4.40 0.05
C SER A 98 -14.83 2.88 -0.10
N ILE A 99 -15.11 2.20 1.03
CA ILE A 99 -15.23 0.74 1.12
C ILE A 99 -16.71 0.35 1.21
N ASP A 100 -17.09 -0.68 0.46
CA ASP A 100 -18.37 -1.40 0.58
C ASP A 100 -18.22 -2.65 1.46
#